data_AF-A0A7W8URR6-F1
#
_entry.id   AF-A0A7W8URR6-F1
#
_cell.length_a   1.000
_cell.length_b   1.000
_cell.length_c   1.000
_cell.angle_alpha   90.00
_cell.angle_beta   90.00
_cell.angle_gamma   90.00
#
_symmetry.space_group_name_H-M   'P 1'
#
loop_
_entity.id
_entity.type
_entity.pdbx_description
1 polymer ?
#
loop_
_entity_poly.entity_id
_entity_poly.type
_entity_poly.pdbx_seq_one_letter_code
_entity_poly.pdbx_strand_id
1 'polypeptide(L)'
;MASQQLGHILKSSDKDVHRTAGPNGILANLYRKMLVELNVGPGRFSDFLREYVTDPRHGIAQTQKDLTTARGNLMKELSRSGMTFKVFLKGMRFLQVRKFDFCVRCHYYTGSPSIHQALIDFGSRRDHQVVSPNGILADLFRQMLVDLDIGPGRFSDLLDDYVNDPRNGVPRTPKDFTTARGNLTKELSRDGMTFKVFLKGLRFLQVIKVEFSVRCHYYSGRVSIHGTTVEFAKRPELLDESGEPVRNEEETASLLSNAVPQSLIALA
;
A
#
# COMPACT_ATOMS: atom_id res chain seq x y z
N MET A 1 24.56 12.68 15.06
CA MET A 1 24.17 12.13 13.74
C MET A 1 22.72 11.64 13.67
N ALA A 2 22.26 10.74 14.55
CA ALA A 2 20.90 10.20 14.45
C ALA A 2 19.76 11.24 14.57
N SER A 3 19.95 12.29 15.38
CA SER A 3 18.99 13.40 15.49
C SER A 3 18.77 14.13 14.16
N GLN A 4 19.85 14.45 13.44
CA GLN A 4 19.77 15.06 12.11
C GLN A 4 19.10 14.13 11.09
N GLN A 5 19.39 12.83 11.17
CA GLN A 5 18.83 11.82 10.26
C GLN A 5 17.32 11.64 10.45
N LEU A 6 16.86 11.48 11.70
CA LEU A 6 15.43 11.40 11.99
C LEU A 6 14.72 12.71 11.64
N GLY A 7 15.35 13.85 11.92
CA GLY A 7 14.86 15.15 11.49
C GLY A 7 14.65 15.22 9.98
N HIS A 8 15.59 14.71 9.19
CA HIS A 8 15.49 14.65 7.72
C HIS A 8 14.42 13.67 7.20
N ILE A 9 14.13 12.59 7.94
CA ILE A 9 13.03 11.67 7.61
C ILE A 9 11.67 12.34 7.87
N LEU A 10 11.53 13.07 8.99
CA LEU A 10 10.26 13.59 9.46
C LEU A 10 9.92 15.01 8.97
N LYS A 11 10.91 15.86 8.69
CA LYS A 11 10.70 17.32 8.52
C LYS A 11 10.97 17.87 7.12
N SER A 12 11.34 17.06 6.13
CA SER A 12 11.58 17.64 4.79
C SER A 12 10.25 17.96 4.09
N SER A 13 10.22 19.07 3.35
CA SER A 13 9.01 19.64 2.74
C SER A 13 8.34 18.74 1.69
N ASP A 14 9.13 17.87 1.05
CA ASP A 14 8.70 16.80 0.13
C ASP A 14 8.26 15.52 0.86
N LYS A 15 8.36 15.50 2.20
CA LYS A 15 8.17 14.32 3.06
C LYS A 15 7.17 14.52 4.19
N ASP A 16 6.38 15.58 4.09
CA ASP A 16 5.31 15.86 5.04
C ASP A 16 4.44 14.60 5.26
N VAL A 17 4.12 14.33 6.53
CA VAL A 17 3.23 13.24 6.95
C VAL A 17 1.82 13.43 6.38
N HIS A 18 1.52 14.60 5.81
CA HIS A 18 0.24 14.90 5.18
C HIS A 18 0.27 14.94 3.65
N ARG A 19 1.43 14.79 2.99
CA ARG A 19 1.53 14.82 1.52
C ARG A 19 2.21 13.57 0.95
N THR A 20 1.50 12.84 0.09
CA THR A 20 2.05 11.69 -0.63
C THR A 20 2.61 12.12 -2.00
N ALA A 21 3.92 11.94 -2.21
CA ALA A 21 4.57 12.15 -3.51
C ALA A 21 4.25 11.01 -4.51
N GLY A 22 2.98 10.91 -4.92
CA GLY A 22 2.49 9.88 -5.84
C GLY A 22 2.44 8.46 -5.25
N PRO A 23 2.31 7.43 -6.10
CA PRO A 23 2.08 6.03 -5.69
C PRO A 23 3.13 5.47 -4.71
N ASN A 24 4.40 5.84 -4.89
CA ASN A 24 5.48 5.37 -4.02
C ASN A 24 5.54 6.13 -2.68
N GLY A 25 4.90 7.31 -2.59
CA GLY A 25 4.87 8.13 -1.38
C GLY A 25 3.96 7.57 -0.29
N ILE A 26 2.98 6.74 -0.64
CA ILE A 26 1.97 6.19 0.30
C ILE A 26 2.63 5.35 1.39
N LEU A 27 3.50 4.41 1.02
CA LEU A 27 4.20 3.56 1.98
C LEU A 27 5.18 4.35 2.83
N ALA A 28 5.84 5.35 2.24
CA ALA A 28 6.77 6.21 2.97
C ALA A 28 6.04 7.09 4.00
N ASN A 29 4.88 7.61 3.61
CA ASN A 29 3.98 8.36 4.48
C ASN A 29 3.50 7.49 5.65
N LEU A 30 2.99 6.28 5.37
CA LEU A 30 2.57 5.33 6.40
C LEU A 30 3.71 5.02 7.37
N TYR A 31 4.91 4.72 6.85
CA TYR A 31 6.08 4.45 7.69
C TYR A 31 6.47 5.63 8.59
N ARG A 32 6.45 6.87 8.07
CA ARG A 32 6.73 8.07 8.90
C ARG A 32 5.65 8.30 9.95
N LYS A 33 4.38 8.10 9.60
CA LYS A 33 3.26 8.17 10.53
C LYS A 33 3.46 7.18 11.69
N MET A 34 3.89 5.95 11.39
CA MET A 34 4.25 4.97 12.43
C MET A 34 5.38 5.47 13.33
N LEU A 35 6.45 6.08 12.79
CA LEU A 35 7.54 6.62 13.61
C LEU A 35 7.03 7.67 14.61
N VAL A 36 6.13 8.56 14.17
CA VAL A 36 5.53 9.59 15.01
C VAL A 36 4.61 8.97 16.07
N GLU A 37 3.68 8.10 15.66
CA GLU A 37 2.70 7.46 16.57
C GLU A 37 3.33 6.51 17.58
N LEU A 38 4.48 5.91 17.24
CA LEU A 38 5.26 5.08 18.16
C LEU A 38 6.19 5.91 19.07
N ASN A 39 6.22 7.23 18.92
CA ASN A 39 7.12 8.16 19.59
C ASN A 39 8.60 7.76 19.45
N VAL A 40 9.03 7.49 18.21
CA VAL A 40 10.42 7.10 17.92
C VAL A 40 11.29 8.35 17.84
N GLY A 41 11.87 8.73 18.97
CA GLY A 41 12.86 9.81 19.05
C GLY A 41 14.27 9.39 18.57
N PRO A 42 15.23 10.33 18.49
CA PRO A 42 16.59 10.07 17.99
C PRO A 42 17.35 8.95 18.70
N GLY A 43 17.20 8.85 20.03
CA GLY A 43 17.83 7.79 20.83
C GLY A 43 17.30 6.42 20.44
N ARG A 44 15.98 6.23 20.53
CA ARG A 44 15.30 4.99 20.15
C ARG A 44 15.53 4.60 18.69
N PHE A 45 15.57 5.58 17.79
CA PHE A 45 15.91 5.34 16.39
C PHE A 45 17.34 4.83 16.22
N SER A 46 18.30 5.36 17.00
CA SER A 46 19.69 4.87 17.03
C SER A 46 19.78 3.44 17.55
N ASP A 47 18.98 3.11 18.56
CA ASP A 47 18.91 1.76 19.11
C ASP A 47 18.38 0.75 18.09
N PHE A 48 17.28 1.07 17.41
CA PHE A 48 16.76 0.25 16.31
C PHE A 48 17.78 0.08 15.18
N LEU A 49 18.50 1.14 14.84
CA LEU A 49 19.51 1.09 13.79
C LEU A 49 20.69 0.19 14.16
N ARG A 50 21.17 0.31 15.41
CA ARG A 50 22.20 -0.57 15.96
C ARG A 50 21.73 -2.02 15.94
N GLU A 51 20.56 -2.29 16.51
CA GLU A 51 19.99 -3.64 16.59
C GLU A 51 19.82 -4.26 15.20
N TYR A 52 19.30 -3.50 14.23
CA TYR A 52 19.11 -3.96 12.86
C TYR A 52 20.44 -4.37 12.20
N VAL A 53 21.50 -3.55 12.28
CA VAL A 53 22.77 -3.87 11.59
C VAL A 53 23.55 -5.00 12.27
N THR A 54 23.41 -5.16 13.58
CA THR A 54 24.06 -6.24 14.34
C THR A 54 23.30 -7.56 14.28
N ASP A 55 22.07 -7.57 13.76
CA ASP A 55 21.26 -8.78 13.65
C ASP A 55 21.76 -9.67 12.49
N PRO A 56 22.28 -10.88 12.77
CA PRO A 56 22.83 -11.76 11.74
C PRO A 56 21.79 -12.21 10.71
N ARG A 57 20.49 -12.16 11.03
CA ARG A 57 19.40 -12.53 10.12
C ARG A 57 19.30 -11.63 8.89
N HIS A 58 19.89 -10.44 8.95
CA HIS A 58 19.94 -9.53 7.82
C HIS A 58 21.06 -9.84 6.83
N GLY A 59 21.90 -10.85 7.11
CA GLY A 59 23.00 -11.25 6.24
C GLY A 59 24.09 -10.17 6.11
N ILE A 60 24.23 -9.31 7.12
CA ILE A 60 25.27 -8.27 7.17
C ILE A 60 26.50 -8.88 7.84
N ALA A 61 27.63 -8.85 7.15
CA ALA A 61 28.90 -9.26 7.74
C ALA A 61 29.22 -8.36 8.94
N GLN A 62 29.72 -8.94 10.03
CA GLN A 62 29.93 -8.25 11.30
C GLN A 62 31.22 -7.43 11.35
N THR A 63 31.74 -7.01 10.20
CA THR A 63 32.89 -6.11 10.13
C THR A 63 32.44 -4.66 10.31
N GLN A 64 33.27 -3.80 10.90
CA GLN A 64 32.93 -2.37 11.08
C GLN A 64 32.60 -1.66 9.75
N LYS A 65 33.28 -2.07 8.66
CA LYS A 65 33.04 -1.54 7.31
C LYS A 65 31.66 -1.92 6.79
N ASP A 66 31.26 -3.18 6.93
CA ASP A 66 29.97 -3.68 6.45
C ASP A 66 28.81 -3.13 7.28
N LEU A 67 28.97 -3.04 8.60
CA LEU A 67 27.98 -2.41 9.49
C LEU A 67 27.76 -0.94 9.14
N THR A 68 28.84 -0.19 8.90
CA THR A 68 28.77 1.23 8.50
C THR A 68 28.08 1.39 7.14
N THR A 69 28.41 0.52 6.19
CA THR A 69 27.82 0.53 4.84
C THR A 69 26.34 0.18 4.88
N ALA A 70 25.96 -0.88 5.60
CA ALA A 70 24.58 -1.30 5.78
C ALA A 70 23.73 -0.21 6.46
N ARG A 71 24.30 0.44 7.49
CA ARG A 71 23.69 1.58 8.17
C ARG A 71 23.41 2.72 7.18
N GLY A 72 24.41 3.14 6.41
CA GLY A 72 24.26 4.22 5.42
C GLY A 72 23.21 3.90 4.37
N ASN A 73 23.21 2.67 3.84
CA ASN A 73 22.25 2.22 2.84
C ASN A 73 20.82 2.19 3.38
N LEU A 74 20.59 1.61 4.57
CA LEU A 74 19.27 1.56 5.18
C LEU A 74 18.72 2.98 5.42
N MET A 75 19.55 3.88 5.94
CA MET A 75 19.17 5.28 6.14
C MET A 75 18.79 5.97 4.84
N LYS A 76 19.57 5.74 3.77
CA LYS A 76 19.28 6.29 2.44
C LYS A 76 17.97 5.75 1.88
N GLU A 77 17.64 4.48 2.11
CA GLU A 77 16.38 3.86 1.67
C GLU A 77 15.17 4.41 2.44
N LEU A 78 15.23 4.43 3.78
CA LEU A 78 14.13 4.88 4.66
C LEU A 78 13.87 6.40 4.57
N SER A 79 14.85 7.18 4.14
CA SER A 79 14.74 8.64 4.03
C SER A 79 14.19 9.14 2.70
N ARG A 80 13.90 8.27 1.73
CA ARG A 80 13.37 8.68 0.42
C ARG A 80 11.94 9.19 0.55
N SER A 81 11.54 10.08 -0.37
CA SER A 81 10.16 10.59 -0.47
C SER A 81 9.15 9.49 -0.80
N GLY A 82 9.57 8.48 -1.57
CA GLY A 82 8.82 7.25 -1.80
C GLY A 82 9.63 5.99 -1.54
N MET A 83 8.95 4.89 -1.23
CA MET A 83 9.57 3.59 -0.97
C MET A 83 8.83 2.45 -1.65
N THR A 84 9.55 1.38 -1.97
CA THR A 84 8.95 0.15 -2.48
C THR A 84 8.38 -0.68 -1.33
N PHE A 85 7.49 -1.63 -1.64
CA PHE A 85 6.98 -2.55 -0.63
C PHE A 85 8.10 -3.33 0.07
N LYS A 86 9.15 -3.74 -0.66
CA LYS A 86 10.35 -4.37 -0.08
C LYS A 86 11.05 -3.47 0.94
N VAL A 87 11.21 -2.17 0.66
CA VAL A 87 11.81 -1.22 1.61
C VAL A 87 10.87 -0.97 2.80
N PHE A 88 9.56 -0.93 2.57
CA PHE A 88 8.57 -0.87 3.65
C PHE A 88 8.70 -2.09 4.59
N LEU A 89 8.80 -3.31 4.07
CA LEU A 89 9.06 -4.52 4.89
C LEU A 89 10.37 -4.44 5.66
N LYS A 90 11.45 -3.87 5.09
CA LYS A 90 12.69 -3.61 5.84
C LYS A 90 12.43 -2.60 6.98
N GLY A 91 11.63 -1.56 6.74
CA GLY A 91 11.19 -0.61 7.76
C GLY A 91 10.43 -1.29 8.91
N MET A 92 9.55 -2.25 8.60
CA MET A 92 8.85 -3.04 9.62
C MET A 92 9.83 -3.84 10.49
N ARG A 93 10.82 -4.50 9.87
CA ARG A 93 11.89 -5.21 10.60
C ARG A 93 12.75 -4.26 11.44
N PHE A 94 13.08 -3.10 10.90
CA PHE A 94 13.79 -2.03 11.63
C PHE A 94 13.04 -1.59 12.88
N LEU A 95 11.70 -1.51 12.83
CA LEU A 95 10.85 -1.20 13.98
C LEU A 95 10.63 -2.39 14.93
N GLN A 96 11.36 -3.50 14.77
CA GLN A 96 11.22 -4.72 15.57
C GLN A 96 9.80 -5.31 15.53
N VAL A 97 9.10 -5.14 14.40
CA VAL A 97 7.85 -5.85 14.13
C VAL A 97 8.18 -7.31 13.83
N ARG A 98 7.53 -8.23 14.55
CA ARG A 98 7.66 -9.68 14.34
C ARG A 98 6.76 -10.13 13.20
N LYS A 99 5.48 -9.76 13.27
CA LYS A 99 4.49 -10.03 12.24
C LYS A 99 3.49 -8.89 12.16
N PHE A 100 2.85 -8.72 11.02
CA PHE A 100 1.78 -7.74 10.90
C PHE A 100 0.75 -8.15 9.86
N ASP A 101 -0.47 -7.69 10.07
CA ASP A 101 -1.55 -7.79 9.10
C ASP A 101 -1.53 -6.54 8.21
N PHE A 102 -1.38 -6.73 6.90
CA PHE A 102 -1.54 -5.68 5.91
C PHE A 102 -2.97 -5.71 5.37
N CYS A 103 -3.77 -4.72 5.77
CA CYS A 103 -5.19 -4.64 5.44
C CYS A 103 -5.42 -3.52 4.42
N VAL A 104 -6.26 -3.82 3.42
CA VAL A 104 -6.65 -2.93 2.34
C VAL A 104 -8.16 -2.88 2.29
N ARG A 105 -8.73 -1.74 2.70
CA ARG A 105 -10.16 -1.48 2.58
C ARG A 105 -10.41 -0.66 1.32
N CYS A 106 -11.15 -1.23 0.40
CA CYS A 106 -11.48 -0.62 -0.89
C CYS A 106 -12.90 -0.08 -0.86
N HIS A 107 -13.06 1.17 -1.31
CA HIS A 107 -14.34 1.79 -1.60
C HIS A 107 -14.49 1.90 -3.11
N TYR A 108 -15.56 1.33 -3.65
CA TYR A 108 -15.81 1.25 -5.09
C TYR A 108 -16.78 2.33 -5.52
N TYR A 109 -16.82 2.61 -6.82
CA TYR A 109 -17.84 3.50 -7.37
C TYR A 109 -19.26 2.91 -7.25
N THR A 110 -19.39 1.59 -7.42
CA THR A 110 -20.67 0.92 -7.63
C THR A 110 -21.29 0.32 -6.37
N GLY A 111 -20.72 0.50 -5.17
CA GLY A 111 -21.37 -0.02 -3.98
C GLY A 111 -20.48 -0.33 -2.78
N SER A 112 -20.77 -1.48 -2.16
CA SER A 112 -20.29 -1.85 -0.82
C SER A 112 -18.77 -1.91 -0.74
N PRO A 113 -18.16 -1.37 0.34
CA PRO A 113 -16.73 -1.49 0.56
C PRO A 113 -16.34 -2.96 0.79
N SER A 114 -15.12 -3.31 0.42
CA SER A 114 -14.53 -4.62 0.70
C SER A 114 -13.26 -4.47 1.55
N ILE A 115 -12.89 -5.51 2.29
CA ILE A 115 -11.71 -5.52 3.15
C ILE A 115 -10.91 -6.77 2.83
N HIS A 116 -9.63 -6.58 2.52
CA HIS A 116 -8.70 -7.64 2.14
C HIS A 116 -7.48 -7.59 3.02
N GLN A 117 -6.99 -8.75 3.46
CA GLN A 117 -5.88 -8.81 4.42
C GLN A 117 -4.85 -9.85 4.02
N ALA A 118 -3.58 -9.50 4.18
CA ALA A 118 -2.47 -10.46 4.11
C ALA A 118 -1.72 -10.45 5.44
N LEU A 119 -1.44 -11.64 5.99
CA LEU A 119 -0.56 -11.79 7.13
C LEU A 119 0.90 -11.88 6.66
N ILE A 120 1.75 -11.02 7.19
CA ILE A 120 3.19 -11.06 6.97
C ILE A 120 3.85 -11.45 8.29
N ASP A 121 4.42 -12.66 8.34
CA ASP A 121 5.21 -13.12 9.47
C ASP A 121 6.70 -13.13 9.09
N PHE A 122 7.52 -12.40 9.83
CA PHE A 122 8.98 -12.41 9.63
C PHE A 122 9.67 -13.57 10.35
N GLY A 123 8.91 -14.45 11.01
CA GLY A 123 9.41 -15.60 11.75
C GLY A 123 9.84 -15.23 13.17
N SER A 124 10.29 -16.25 13.91
CA SER A 124 10.96 -16.02 15.19
C SER A 124 12.35 -15.41 14.98
N ARG A 125 13.01 -14.98 16.07
CA ARG A 125 14.44 -14.59 16.01
C ARG A 125 15.38 -15.72 15.57
N ARG A 126 14.90 -16.95 15.46
CA ARG A 126 15.70 -18.11 15.05
C ARG A 126 15.45 -18.52 13.60
N ASP A 127 14.32 -18.16 13.02
CA ASP A 127 13.90 -18.64 11.70
C ASP A 127 14.28 -17.65 10.60
N HIS A 128 14.99 -18.13 9.56
CA HIS A 128 15.39 -17.33 8.41
C HIS A 128 14.37 -17.47 7.27
N GLN A 129 13.10 -17.16 7.54
CA GLN A 129 12.09 -17.22 6.49
C GLN A 129 12.20 -15.97 5.59
N VAL A 130 12.56 -16.19 4.33
CA VAL A 130 12.57 -15.15 3.30
C VAL A 130 11.15 -14.98 2.79
N VAL A 131 10.42 -14.04 3.37
CA VAL A 131 9.13 -13.61 2.82
C VAL A 131 9.38 -12.94 1.47
N SER A 132 8.81 -13.48 0.39
CA SER A 132 8.87 -12.86 -0.93
C SER A 132 7.94 -11.64 -0.96
N PRO A 133 8.47 -10.40 -1.00
CA PRO A 133 7.63 -9.19 -0.94
C PRO A 133 6.69 -9.06 -2.14
N ASN A 134 7.08 -9.62 -3.28
CA ASN A 134 6.35 -9.42 -4.52
C ASN A 134 5.11 -10.32 -4.61
N GLY A 135 5.13 -11.50 -3.98
CA GLY A 135 4.01 -12.44 -3.99
C GLY A 135 2.80 -11.91 -3.19
N ILE A 136 3.06 -11.32 -2.01
CA ILE A 136 2.01 -10.84 -1.10
C ILE A 136 0.99 -9.93 -1.79
N LEU A 137 1.45 -8.96 -2.58
CA LEU A 137 0.55 -8.02 -3.26
C LEU A 137 -0.24 -8.69 -4.39
N ALA A 138 0.36 -9.67 -5.07
CA ALA A 138 -0.29 -10.41 -6.13
C ALA A 138 -1.33 -11.39 -5.57
N ASP A 139 -1.02 -12.05 -4.46
CA ASP A 139 -1.95 -12.93 -3.74
C ASP A 139 -3.14 -12.12 -3.21
N LEU A 140 -2.89 -10.96 -2.62
CA LEU A 140 -3.94 -10.07 -2.16
C LEU A 140 -4.83 -9.58 -3.32
N PHE A 141 -4.25 -9.22 -4.46
CA PHE A 141 -5.02 -8.84 -5.64
C PHE A 141 -5.85 -10.00 -6.20
N ARG A 142 -5.29 -11.22 -6.25
CA ARG A 142 -6.03 -12.42 -6.65
C ARG A 142 -7.19 -12.72 -5.71
N GLN A 143 -6.99 -12.57 -4.40
CA GLN A 143 -8.07 -12.69 -3.41
C GLN A 143 -9.19 -11.68 -3.70
N MET A 144 -8.85 -10.43 -4.02
CA MET A 144 -9.85 -9.42 -4.41
C MET A 144 -10.65 -9.85 -5.65
N LEU A 145 -10.03 -10.47 -6.65
CA LEU A 145 -10.75 -10.96 -7.83
C LEU A 145 -11.77 -12.05 -7.46
N VAL A 146 -11.39 -12.96 -6.56
CA VAL A 146 -12.27 -14.04 -6.08
C VAL A 146 -13.43 -13.47 -5.26
N ASP A 147 -13.13 -12.60 -4.29
CA ASP A 147 -14.13 -12.04 -3.38
C ASP A 147 -15.15 -11.13 -4.07
N LEU A 148 -14.76 -10.53 -5.20
CA LEU A 148 -15.63 -9.70 -6.04
C LEU A 148 -16.29 -10.49 -7.19
N ASP A 149 -16.12 -11.81 -7.22
CA ASP A 149 -16.63 -12.71 -8.26
C ASP A 149 -16.27 -12.25 -9.70
N ILE A 150 -15.01 -11.86 -9.90
CA ILE A 150 -14.53 -11.35 -11.19
C ILE A 150 -14.10 -12.52 -12.08
N GLY A 151 -15.06 -13.04 -12.84
CA GLY A 151 -14.82 -13.99 -13.91
C GLY A 151 -14.24 -13.38 -15.19
N PRO A 152 -13.92 -14.19 -16.22
CA PRO A 152 -13.30 -13.71 -17.46
C PRO A 152 -14.08 -12.63 -18.21
N GLY A 153 -15.42 -12.73 -18.24
CA GLY A 153 -16.28 -11.72 -18.88
C GLY A 153 -16.16 -10.37 -18.19
N ARG A 154 -16.42 -10.34 -16.87
CA ARG A 154 -16.28 -9.13 -16.06
C ARG A 154 -14.87 -8.55 -16.09
N PHE A 155 -13.85 -9.40 -16.13
CA PHE A 155 -12.46 -8.96 -16.28
C PHE A 155 -12.23 -8.23 -17.60
N SER A 156 -12.80 -8.71 -18.71
CA SER A 156 -12.72 -8.02 -20.00
C SER A 156 -13.42 -6.67 -19.97
N ASP A 157 -14.61 -6.59 -19.36
CA ASP A 157 -15.35 -5.33 -19.23
C ASP A 157 -14.54 -4.30 -18.42
N LEU A 158 -13.95 -4.73 -17.30
CA LEU A 158 -13.09 -3.88 -16.47
C LEU A 158 -11.83 -3.43 -17.22
N LEU A 159 -11.29 -4.24 -18.13
CA LEU A 159 -10.16 -3.84 -18.98
C LEU A 159 -10.59 -2.75 -19.97
N ASP A 160 -11.79 -2.87 -20.56
CA ASP A 160 -12.35 -1.86 -21.46
C ASP A 160 -12.58 -0.55 -20.70
N ASP A 161 -13.19 -0.62 -19.53
CA ASP A 161 -13.37 0.53 -18.65
C ASP A 161 -12.04 1.20 -18.29
N TYR A 162 -11.01 0.41 -17.95
CA TYR A 162 -9.70 0.94 -17.59
C TYR A 162 -9.03 1.70 -18.73
N VAL A 163 -9.05 1.16 -19.96
CA VAL A 163 -8.38 1.83 -21.10
C VAL A 163 -9.17 3.01 -21.65
N ASN A 164 -10.49 3.01 -21.50
CA ASN A 164 -11.35 4.13 -21.88
C ASN A 164 -11.30 5.29 -20.86
N ASP A 165 -10.84 5.03 -19.64
CA ASP A 165 -10.73 6.05 -18.60
C ASP A 165 -9.56 7.03 -18.86
N PRO A 166 -9.84 8.33 -19.13
CA PRO A 166 -8.80 9.31 -19.43
C PRO A 166 -7.81 9.52 -18.29
N ARG A 167 -8.17 9.20 -17.03
CA ARG A 167 -7.27 9.31 -15.86
C ARG A 167 -6.09 8.33 -15.93
N ASN A 168 -6.20 7.28 -16.75
CA ASN A 168 -5.14 6.30 -16.94
C ASN A 168 -4.13 6.70 -18.03
N GLY A 169 -4.38 7.82 -18.74
CA GLY A 169 -3.43 8.40 -19.68
C GLY A 169 -3.15 7.53 -20.91
N VAL A 170 -4.11 6.67 -21.29
CA VAL A 170 -4.02 5.87 -22.52
C VAL A 170 -4.43 6.75 -23.71
N PRO A 171 -3.58 6.92 -24.74
CA PRO A 171 -3.97 7.66 -25.92
C PRO A 171 -5.18 7.02 -26.62
N ARG A 172 -6.09 7.83 -27.16
CA ARG A 172 -7.34 7.39 -27.81
C ARG A 172 -7.12 6.85 -29.23
N THR A 173 -6.19 5.91 -29.39
CA THR A 173 -5.99 5.20 -30.65
C THR A 173 -6.26 3.70 -30.46
N PRO A 174 -6.82 3.00 -31.47
CA PRO A 174 -7.07 1.55 -31.36
C PRO A 174 -5.80 0.73 -31.04
N LYS A 175 -4.65 1.18 -31.55
CA LYS A 175 -3.35 0.54 -31.32
C LYS A 175 -2.91 0.69 -29.86
N ASP A 176 -3.04 1.88 -29.28
CA ASP A 176 -2.66 2.15 -27.90
C ASP A 176 -3.58 1.42 -26.92
N PHE A 177 -4.88 1.31 -27.24
CA PHE A 177 -5.85 0.56 -26.43
C PHE A 177 -5.47 -0.93 -26.35
N THR A 178 -5.22 -1.55 -27.51
CA THR A 178 -4.82 -2.96 -27.58
C THR A 178 -3.52 -3.20 -26.80
N THR A 179 -2.55 -2.29 -26.96
CA THR A 179 -1.27 -2.35 -26.26
C THR A 179 -1.43 -2.20 -24.75
N ALA A 180 -2.25 -1.24 -24.29
CA ALA A 180 -2.52 -0.99 -22.88
C ALA A 180 -3.23 -2.18 -22.22
N ARG A 181 -4.26 -2.75 -22.88
CA ARG A 181 -4.95 -3.98 -22.42
C ARG A 181 -3.95 -5.12 -22.23
N GLY A 182 -3.17 -5.43 -23.27
CA GLY A 182 -2.19 -6.52 -23.22
C GLY A 182 -1.13 -6.32 -22.14
N ASN A 183 -0.64 -5.10 -21.97
CA ASN A 183 0.34 -4.79 -20.93
C ASN A 183 -0.25 -4.89 -19.52
N LEU A 184 -1.45 -4.37 -19.30
CA LEU A 184 -2.11 -4.44 -17.99
C LEU A 184 -2.40 -5.89 -17.60
N THR A 185 -2.97 -6.69 -18.50
CA THR A 185 -3.18 -8.12 -18.26
C THR A 185 -1.87 -8.81 -17.87
N LYS A 186 -0.79 -8.59 -18.63
CA LYS A 186 0.55 -9.14 -18.33
C LYS A 186 1.13 -8.66 -17.00
N GLU A 187 0.79 -7.45 -16.54
CA GLU A 187 1.24 -6.92 -15.25
C GLU A 187 0.47 -7.54 -14.08
N LEU A 188 -0.86 -7.67 -14.22
CA LEU A 188 -1.75 -8.19 -13.17
C LEU A 188 -1.66 -9.71 -13.01
N SER A 189 -1.32 -10.45 -14.06
CA SER A 189 -1.20 -11.91 -14.04
C SER A 189 0.15 -12.44 -13.53
N ARG A 190 1.10 -11.57 -13.12
CA ARG A 190 2.41 -12.03 -12.64
C ARG A 190 2.30 -12.66 -11.25
N ASP A 191 3.19 -13.62 -10.97
CA ASP A 191 3.31 -14.23 -9.64
C ASP A 191 3.66 -13.20 -8.57
N GLY A 192 4.35 -12.12 -8.96
CA GLY A 192 4.62 -11.00 -8.07
C GLY A 192 4.43 -9.65 -8.75
N MET A 193 3.97 -8.67 -7.97
CA MET A 193 3.72 -7.32 -8.46
C MET A 193 4.33 -6.25 -7.57
N THR A 194 4.64 -5.11 -8.19
CA THR A 194 5.10 -3.92 -7.46
C THR A 194 3.91 -3.20 -6.84
N PHE A 195 4.15 -2.38 -5.80
CA PHE A 195 3.09 -1.56 -5.22
C PHE A 195 2.43 -0.60 -6.23
N LYS A 196 3.18 -0.10 -7.21
CA LYS A 196 2.62 0.71 -8.30
C LYS A 196 1.65 -0.09 -9.18
N VAL A 197 2.01 -1.33 -9.52
CA VAL A 197 1.13 -2.23 -10.29
C VAL A 197 -0.09 -2.63 -9.47
N PHE A 198 0.08 -2.89 -8.17
CA PHE A 198 -1.03 -3.15 -7.26
C PHE A 198 -2.03 -1.98 -7.24
N LEU A 199 -1.56 -0.74 -7.14
CA LEU A 199 -2.43 0.45 -7.21
C LEU A 199 -3.09 0.62 -8.59
N LYS A 200 -2.44 0.24 -9.69
CA LYS A 200 -3.11 0.15 -11.00
C LYS A 200 -4.22 -0.91 -10.98
N GLY A 201 -3.96 -2.05 -10.36
CA GLY A 201 -4.95 -3.10 -10.13
C GLY A 201 -6.17 -2.58 -9.38
N LEU A 202 -5.99 -1.80 -8.30
CA LEU A 202 -7.11 -1.18 -7.60
C LEU A 202 -7.92 -0.22 -8.50
N ARG A 203 -7.26 0.56 -9.36
CA ARG A 203 -7.96 1.39 -10.36
C ARG A 203 -8.71 0.56 -11.40
N PHE A 204 -8.12 -0.55 -11.84
CA PHE A 204 -8.76 -1.52 -12.73
C PHE A 204 -10.02 -2.11 -12.08
N LEU A 205 -9.99 -2.36 -10.76
CA LEU A 205 -11.17 -2.75 -9.98
C LEU A 205 -12.13 -1.59 -9.67
N GLN A 206 -11.97 -0.42 -10.30
CA GLN A 206 -12.81 0.77 -10.10
C GLN A 206 -12.88 1.27 -8.66
N VAL A 207 -11.82 1.03 -7.87
CA VAL A 207 -11.67 1.60 -6.53
C VAL A 207 -11.49 3.11 -6.64
N ILE A 208 -12.28 3.87 -5.87
CA ILE A 208 -12.23 5.34 -5.82
C ILE A 208 -11.50 5.84 -4.57
N LYS A 209 -11.48 5.05 -3.50
CA LYS A 209 -10.77 5.36 -2.26
C LYS A 209 -10.26 4.06 -1.65
N VAL A 210 -9.04 4.07 -1.15
CA VAL A 210 -8.43 2.94 -0.47
C VAL A 210 -7.85 3.37 0.87
N GLU A 211 -8.09 2.55 1.89
CA GLU A 211 -7.49 2.70 3.21
C GLU A 211 -6.52 1.54 3.43
N PHE A 212 -5.25 1.87 3.64
CA PHE A 212 -4.22 0.92 4.01
C PHE A 212 -4.05 0.96 5.52
N SER A 213 -4.13 -0.19 6.18
CA SER A 213 -3.79 -0.32 7.60
C SER A 213 -2.79 -1.45 7.85
N VAL A 214 -1.97 -1.27 8.88
CA VAL A 214 -1.05 -2.28 9.39
C VAL A 214 -1.29 -2.52 10.87
N ARG A 215 -1.66 -3.75 11.24
CA ARG A 215 -1.70 -4.19 12.64
C ARG A 215 -0.40 -4.88 12.98
N CYS A 216 0.44 -4.24 13.79
CA CYS A 216 1.80 -4.66 14.06
C CYS A 216 1.87 -5.44 15.38
N HIS A 217 2.51 -6.61 15.37
CA HIS A 217 2.85 -7.38 16.56
C HIS A 217 4.37 -7.33 16.76
N TYR A 218 4.84 -6.73 17.85
CA TYR A 218 6.26 -6.55 18.14
C TYR A 218 6.84 -7.72 18.92
N TYR A 219 8.17 -7.89 18.88
CA TYR A 219 8.85 -8.88 19.73
C TYR A 219 8.66 -8.65 21.22
N SER A 220 8.40 -7.41 21.65
CA SER A 220 8.10 -7.08 23.05
C SER A 220 6.70 -7.51 23.50
N GLY A 221 5.87 -8.07 22.62
CA GLY A 221 4.46 -8.36 22.90
C GLY A 221 3.52 -7.17 22.72
N ARG A 222 4.04 -5.96 22.49
CA ARG A 222 3.23 -4.79 22.13
C ARG A 222 2.46 -5.04 20.82
N VAL A 223 1.29 -4.43 20.71
CA VAL A 223 0.51 -4.33 19.47
C VAL A 223 0.25 -2.85 19.14
N SER A 224 0.22 -2.49 17.86
CA SER A 224 -0.23 -1.18 17.40
C SER A 224 -0.94 -1.27 16.06
N ILE A 225 -1.74 -0.26 15.72
CA ILE A 225 -2.44 -0.16 14.44
C ILE A 225 -2.11 1.20 13.84
N HIS A 226 -1.76 1.21 12.57
CA HIS A 226 -1.42 2.43 11.82
C HIS A 226 -2.09 2.38 10.46
N GLY A 227 -2.46 3.53 9.90
CA GLY A 227 -3.10 3.55 8.59
C GLY A 227 -2.98 4.86 7.84
N THR A 228 -3.15 4.77 6.53
CA THR A 228 -3.18 5.92 5.61
C THR A 228 -4.28 5.72 4.58
N THR A 229 -4.81 6.82 4.06
CA THR A 229 -5.92 6.83 3.10
C THR A 229 -5.45 7.46 1.81
N VAL A 230 -5.89 6.87 0.69
CA VAL A 230 -5.58 7.34 -0.65
C VAL A 230 -6.89 7.47 -1.40
N GLU A 231 -7.13 8.66 -1.93
CA GLU A 231 -8.24 8.91 -2.84
C GLU A 231 -7.72 8.86 -4.26
N PHE A 232 -8.38 8.06 -5.10
CA PHE A 232 -8.19 8.14 -6.53
C PHE A 232 -9.02 9.32 -7.06
N ALA A 233 -8.48 10.06 -8.03
CA ALA A 233 -9.21 11.17 -8.64
C ALA A 233 -10.61 10.70 -9.06
N LYS A 234 -11.67 11.43 -8.70
CA LYS A 234 -13.04 11.05 -9.05
C LYS A 234 -13.16 10.83 -10.56
N ARG A 235 -13.97 9.85 -10.97
CA ARG A 235 -14.31 9.68 -12.39
C ARG A 235 -15.03 10.97 -12.79
N PRO A 236 -14.69 11.62 -13.92
CA PRO A 236 -15.54 12.66 -14.45
C PRO A 236 -16.95 12.08 -14.53
N GLU A 237 -17.93 12.79 -13.97
CA GLU A 237 -19.33 12.38 -14.13
C GLU A 237 -19.56 12.20 -15.63
N LEU A 238 -20.03 11.00 -16.01
CA LEU A 238 -20.46 10.80 -17.38
C LEU A 238 -21.68 11.69 -17.53
N LEU A 239 -21.52 12.78 -18.28
CA LEU A 239 -22.63 13.61 -18.68
C LEU A 239 -23.33 12.90 -19.83
N ASP A 240 -24.65 12.84 -19.79
CA ASP A 240 -25.45 12.38 -20.92
C ASP A 240 -25.37 13.38 -22.08
N GLU A 241 -26.09 13.09 -23.18
CA GLU A 241 -26.14 13.99 -24.34
C GLU A 241 -26.72 15.38 -24.00
N SER A 242 -27.45 15.50 -22.88
CA SER A 242 -27.99 16.77 -22.39
C SER A 242 -27.03 17.54 -21.48
N GLY A 243 -25.86 16.98 -21.16
CA GLY A 243 -24.89 17.60 -20.26
C GLY A 243 -25.21 17.38 -18.78
N GLU A 244 -26.18 16.53 -18.45
CA GLU A 244 -26.56 16.21 -17.08
C GLU A 244 -25.82 14.95 -16.60
N PRO A 245 -25.45 14.84 -15.31
CA PRO A 245 -24.84 13.63 -14.78
C PRO A 245 -25.77 12.44 -15.01
N VAL A 246 -25.26 11.39 -15.65
CA VAL A 246 -25.98 10.11 -15.78
C VAL A 246 -26.24 9.59 -14.36
N ARG A 247 -27.46 9.79 -13.87
CA ARG A 247 -27.89 9.32 -12.55
C ARG A 247 -27.98 7.80 -12.61
N ASN A 248 -27.06 7.12 -11.92
CA ASN A 248 -27.20 5.69 -11.68
C ASN A 248 -28.40 5.49 -10.74
N GLU A 249 -29.48 4.89 -11.23
CA GLU A 249 -30.69 4.62 -10.44
C GLU A 249 -30.41 3.76 -9.18
N GLU A 250 -29.30 3.02 -9.15
CA GLU A 250 -28.83 2.29 -7.96
C GLU A 250 -28.33 3.19 -6.81
N GLU A 251 -27.81 4.38 -7.11
CA GLU A 251 -27.29 5.31 -6.10
C GLU A 251 -28.45 5.92 -5.28
N THR A 252 -29.61 6.12 -5.91
CA THR A 252 -30.86 6.51 -5.24
C THR A 252 -31.42 5.41 -4.34
N ALA A 253 -31.23 4.12 -4.67
CA ALA A 253 -31.67 3.02 -3.82
C ALA A 253 -30.75 2.82 -2.59
N SER A 254 -29.44 3.02 -2.75
CA SER A 254 -28.48 2.86 -1.65
C SER A 254 -28.63 3.94 -0.57
N LEU A 255 -28.94 5.20 -0.96
CA LEU A 255 -29.18 6.30 -0.03
C LEU A 255 -30.40 6.07 0.87
N LEU A 256 -31.37 5.27 0.43
CA LEU A 256 -32.54 4.90 1.23
C LEU A 256 -32.28 3.72 2.18
N SER A 257 -31.22 2.93 1.97
CA SER A 257 -30.94 1.70 2.74
C SER A 257 -29.91 1.86 3.87
N ASN A 258 -29.11 2.94 3.89
CA ASN A 258 -27.99 3.12 4.83
C ASN A 258 -28.36 3.68 6.22
N ALA A 259 -29.59 3.47 6.69
CA ALA A 259 -29.99 3.75 8.07
C ALA A 259 -29.60 2.60 9.04
N VAL A 260 -28.36 2.11 8.98
CA VAL A 260 -27.85 1.03 9.86
C VAL A 260 -26.94 1.61 10.97
N PRO A 261 -27.15 1.28 12.25
CA PRO A 261 -26.39 1.86 13.38
C PRO A 261 -24.90 1.52 13.40
N GLN A 262 -24.06 2.53 13.68
CA GLN A 262 -22.59 2.49 13.69
C GLN A 262 -21.91 1.67 14.82
N SER A 263 -22.63 0.80 15.55
CA SER A 263 -22.11 0.23 16.81
C SER A 263 -21.16 -0.97 16.68
N LEU A 264 -20.51 -1.21 15.53
CA LEU A 264 -19.72 -2.44 15.30
C LEU A 264 -18.27 -2.23 14.80
N ILE A 265 -17.69 -1.04 14.92
CA ILE A 265 -16.29 -0.76 14.51
C ILE A 265 -15.30 -0.73 15.69
N ALA A 266 -15.75 -0.98 16.93
CA ALA A 266 -14.85 -1.12 18.07
C ALA A 266 -14.67 -2.59 18.44
N LEU A 267 -13.71 -3.27 17.77
CA LEU A 267 -12.91 -4.41 18.27
C LEU A 267 -12.36 -5.18 17.06
N ALA A 268 -11.23 -4.72 16.53
CA ALA A 268 -10.30 -5.55 15.77
C ALA A 268 -8.88 -5.09 16.06
#